data_AF-A0A2S5TJU2-F1
#
_entry.id   AF-A0A2S5TJU2-F1
#
_cell.length_a   1.000
_cell.length_b   1.000
_cell.length_c   1.000
_cell.angle_alpha   90.00
_cell.angle_beta   90.00
_cell.angle_gamma   90.00
#
_symmetry.space_group_name_H-M   'P 1'
#
loop_
_entity.id
_entity.type
_entity.pdbx_description
1 polymer ?
#
loop_
_entity_poly.entity_id
_entity_poly.type
_entity_poly.pdbx_seq_one_letter_code
_entity_poly.pdbx_strand_id
1 'polypeptide(L)'
;MLPEHVAEALAIQLERIADKVSRDALFRRVSTVVADAVAHTLDFDLQPPTDRQVRFAGTIARHLGVDIPADVFRFRGPMTRFLDKHAPTFHARVSRRSGSATPDDAADIIGRRWS
;
A
#
# COMPACT_ATOMS: atom_id res chain seq x y z
N MET A 1 -21.96 19.34 0.60
CA MET A 1 -22.42 20.23 -0.49
C MET A 1 -21.22 21.01 -1.00
N LEU A 2 -21.07 21.19 -2.32
CA LEU A 2 -19.98 22.01 -2.84
C LEU A 2 -20.23 23.50 -2.50
N PRO A 3 -19.19 24.30 -2.19
CA PRO A 3 -19.34 25.74 -2.08
C PRO A 3 -19.88 26.35 -3.38
N GLU A 4 -20.71 27.39 -3.28
CA GLU A 4 -21.41 27.99 -4.43
C GLU A 4 -20.47 28.41 -5.56
N HIS A 5 -19.41 29.16 -5.25
CA HIS A 5 -18.40 29.57 -6.23
C HIS A 5 -17.70 28.38 -6.94
N VAL A 6 -17.60 27.22 -6.29
CA VAL A 6 -17.03 26.00 -6.88
C VAL A 6 -18.03 25.37 -7.85
N ALA A 7 -19.31 25.35 -7.49
CA ALA A 7 -20.37 24.84 -8.36
C ALA A 7 -20.52 25.68 -9.63
N GLU A 8 -20.45 27.01 -9.53
CA GLU A 8 -20.47 27.93 -10.68
C GLU A 8 -19.27 27.72 -11.60
N ALA A 9 -18.07 27.67 -11.05
CA ALA A 9 -16.85 27.43 -11.82
C ALA A 9 -16.88 26.05 -12.53
N LEU A 10 -17.45 25.04 -11.87
CA LEU A 10 -17.64 23.72 -12.46
C LEU A 10 -18.65 23.75 -13.61
N ALA A 11 -19.77 24.47 -13.47
CA ALA A 11 -20.76 24.62 -14.54
C ALA A 11 -20.14 25.26 -15.80
N ILE A 12 -19.39 26.35 -15.64
CA ILE A 12 -18.64 26.99 -16.73
C ILE A 12 -17.65 26.00 -17.36
N GLN A 13 -16.95 25.21 -16.53
CA GLN A 13 -16.01 24.23 -17.03
C GLN A 13 -16.70 23.12 -17.82
N LEU A 14 -17.90 22.68 -17.40
CA LEU A 14 -18.74 21.70 -18.09
C LEU A 14 -19.25 22.20 -19.46
N GLU A 15 -19.57 23.49 -19.57
CA GLU A 15 -19.93 24.13 -20.84
C GLU A 15 -18.76 24.18 -21.83
N ARG A 16 -17.52 24.35 -21.33
CA ARG A 16 -16.31 24.44 -22.14
C ARG A 16 -15.82 23.12 -22.72
N ILE A 17 -16.37 21.98 -22.30
CA ILE A 17 -15.86 20.65 -22.68
C ILE A 17 -16.31 20.19 -24.08
N ALA A 18 -16.59 21.14 -24.97
CA ALA A 18 -16.96 20.88 -26.36
C ALA A 18 -15.82 20.19 -27.13
N ASP A 19 -14.56 20.54 -26.83
CA ASP A 19 -13.39 19.93 -27.45
C ASP A 19 -12.81 18.74 -26.65
N LYS A 20 -12.28 17.75 -27.36
CA LYS A 20 -11.73 16.52 -26.79
C LYS A 20 -10.53 16.79 -25.88
N VAL A 21 -9.68 17.77 -26.21
CA VAL A 21 -8.43 18.02 -25.46
C VAL A 21 -8.75 18.57 -24.07
N SER A 22 -9.67 19.53 -23.98
CA SER A 22 -10.16 20.07 -22.71
C SER A 22 -10.87 19.00 -21.87
N ARG A 23 -11.62 18.11 -22.52
CA ARG A 23 -12.25 16.93 -21.86
C ARG A 23 -11.21 16.03 -21.23
N ASP A 24 -10.22 15.61 -22.01
CA ASP A 24 -9.21 14.66 -21.56
C ASP A 24 -8.31 15.30 -20.47
N ALA A 25 -8.07 16.60 -20.52
CA ALA A 25 -7.34 17.32 -19.48
C ALA A 25 -8.14 17.40 -18.17
N LEU A 26 -9.43 17.75 -18.22
CA LEU A 26 -10.28 17.77 -17.03
C LEU A 26 -10.43 16.37 -16.44
N PHE A 27 -10.73 15.37 -17.28
CA PHE A 27 -10.92 14.00 -16.87
C PHE A 27 -9.67 13.45 -16.15
N ARG A 28 -8.47 13.72 -16.67
CA ARG A 28 -7.22 13.34 -15.99
C ARG A 28 -7.10 13.98 -14.61
N ARG A 29 -7.30 15.30 -14.48
CA ARG A 29 -7.21 15.99 -13.18
C ARG A 29 -8.22 15.46 -12.17
N VAL A 30 -9.48 15.31 -12.59
CA VAL A 30 -10.55 14.77 -11.74
C VAL A 30 -10.23 13.34 -11.34
N SER A 31 -9.82 12.49 -12.29
CA SER A 31 -9.48 11.09 -12.01
C SER A 31 -8.34 10.98 -11.00
N THR A 32 -7.29 11.79 -11.12
CA THR A 32 -6.19 11.82 -10.15
C THR A 32 -6.69 12.19 -8.76
N VAL A 33 -7.43 13.29 -8.63
CA VAL A 33 -7.90 13.79 -7.32
C VAL A 33 -8.91 12.83 -6.70
N VAL A 34 -9.84 12.30 -7.47
CA VAL A 34 -10.86 11.35 -6.99
C VAL A 34 -10.21 10.04 -6.57
N ALA A 35 -9.27 9.50 -7.36
CA ALA A 35 -8.57 8.28 -6.99
C ALA A 35 -7.79 8.45 -5.67
N ASP A 36 -7.11 9.58 -5.51
CA ASP A 36 -6.38 9.90 -4.29
C ASP A 36 -7.32 10.09 -3.09
N ALA A 37 -8.39 10.85 -3.25
CA ALA A 37 -9.38 11.06 -2.19
C ALA A 37 -10.06 9.75 -1.77
N VAL A 38 -10.46 8.91 -2.73
CA VAL A 38 -11.02 7.59 -2.46
C VAL A 38 -10.00 6.74 -1.71
N ALA A 39 -8.76 6.66 -2.19
CA ALA A 39 -7.70 5.92 -1.51
C ALA A 39 -7.58 6.38 -0.05
N HIS A 40 -7.48 7.67 0.23
CA HIS A 40 -7.35 8.19 1.60
C HIS A 40 -8.55 7.92 2.53
N THR A 41 -9.71 7.56 1.97
CA THR A 41 -10.91 7.22 2.77
C THR A 41 -11.08 5.73 3.05
N LEU A 42 -10.29 4.86 2.41
CA LEU A 42 -10.36 3.41 2.63
C LEU A 42 -9.62 3.01 3.90
N ASP A 43 -10.09 1.93 4.53
CA ASP A 43 -9.45 1.32 5.68
C ASP A 43 -7.98 0.99 5.40
N PHE A 44 -7.15 1.08 6.45
CA PHE A 44 -5.70 0.95 6.36
C PHE A 44 -5.22 -0.36 5.73
N ASP A 45 -5.99 -1.45 5.87
CA ASP A 45 -5.69 -2.76 5.33
C ASP A 45 -6.04 -2.90 3.83
N LEU A 46 -6.93 -2.05 3.32
CA LEU A 46 -7.29 -1.95 1.90
C LEU A 46 -6.35 -1.03 1.10
N GLN A 47 -5.42 -0.36 1.77
CA GLN A 47 -4.37 0.42 1.13
C GLN A 47 -3.32 -0.49 0.46
N PRO A 48 -2.54 0.01 -0.50
CA PRO A 48 -1.37 -0.70 -1.00
C PRO A 48 -0.33 -0.98 0.12
N PRO A 49 0.40 -2.10 0.05
CA PRO A 49 1.49 -2.37 0.98
C PRO A 49 2.61 -1.33 0.87
N THR A 50 3.35 -1.11 1.96
CA THR A 50 4.47 -0.16 1.96
C THR A 50 5.70 -0.75 1.25
N ASP A 51 6.58 0.10 0.72
CA ASP A 51 7.86 -0.34 0.12
C ASP A 51 8.67 -1.23 1.07
N ARG A 52 8.64 -0.93 2.37
CA ARG A 52 9.30 -1.72 3.42
C ARG A 52 8.71 -3.14 3.48
N GLN A 53 7.38 -3.24 3.48
CA GLN A 53 6.69 -4.53 3.48
C GLN A 53 7.01 -5.34 2.22
N VAL A 54 6.94 -4.72 1.03
CA VAL A 54 7.23 -5.38 -0.26
C VAL A 54 8.66 -5.92 -0.29
N ARG A 55 9.65 -5.10 0.11
CA ARG A 55 11.06 -5.53 0.17
C ARG A 55 11.27 -6.67 1.14
N PHE A 56 10.65 -6.62 2.31
CA PHE A 56 10.80 -7.64 3.33
C PHE A 56 10.11 -8.96 2.94
N ALA A 57 8.92 -8.90 2.34
CA ALA A 57 8.26 -10.07 1.76
C ALA A 57 9.16 -10.75 0.71
N GLY A 58 9.79 -9.98 -0.17
CA GLY A 58 10.74 -10.49 -1.15
C GLY A 58 11.97 -11.17 -0.52
N THR A 59 12.47 -10.65 0.60
CA THR A 59 13.57 -11.28 1.36
C THR A 59 13.15 -12.60 1.99
N ILE A 60 11.97 -12.63 2.62
CA ILE A 60 11.37 -13.84 3.20
C ILE A 60 11.19 -14.91 2.12
N ALA A 61 10.55 -14.56 1.00
CA ALA A 61 10.28 -15.47 -0.12
C ALA A 61 11.56 -16.15 -0.61
N ARG A 62 12.61 -15.36 -0.85
CA ARG A 62 13.93 -15.87 -1.26
C ARG A 62 14.59 -16.79 -0.23
N HIS A 63 14.50 -16.46 1.06
CA HIS A 63 15.14 -17.26 2.12
C HIS A 63 14.37 -18.53 2.48
N LEU A 64 13.03 -18.49 2.36
CA LEU A 64 12.18 -19.61 2.69
C LEU A 64 11.89 -20.52 1.48
N GLY A 65 12.12 -20.04 0.25
CA GLY A 65 11.76 -20.73 -0.97
C GLY A 65 10.25 -20.79 -1.17
N VAL A 66 9.53 -19.74 -0.77
CA VAL A 66 8.07 -19.64 -0.88
C VAL A 66 7.69 -18.58 -1.89
N ASP A 67 6.62 -18.84 -2.65
CA ASP A 67 6.06 -17.86 -3.57
C ASP A 67 5.21 -16.82 -2.83
N ILE A 68 5.13 -15.62 -3.40
CA ILE A 68 4.27 -14.54 -2.89
C ILE A 68 3.01 -14.49 -3.76
N PRO A 69 1.82 -14.78 -3.20
CA PRO A 69 0.56 -14.65 -3.93
C PRO A 69 0.31 -13.23 -4.45
N ALA A 70 -0.37 -13.09 -5.59
CA ALA A 70 -0.52 -11.79 -6.27
C ALA A 70 -1.35 -10.77 -5.46
N ASP A 71 -2.30 -11.23 -4.64
CA ASP A 71 -3.14 -10.40 -3.78
C ASP A 71 -2.34 -9.75 -2.64
N VAL A 72 -1.23 -10.36 -2.21
CA VAL A 72 -0.28 -9.81 -1.22
C VAL A 72 0.29 -8.47 -1.69
N PHE A 73 0.47 -8.25 -2.99
CA PHE A 73 0.95 -6.99 -3.53
C PHE A 73 -0.13 -5.93 -3.72
N ARG A 74 -1.41 -6.30 -3.67
CA ARG A 74 -2.53 -5.39 -3.93
C ARG A 74 -2.93 -4.62 -2.67
N PHE A 75 -2.97 -5.30 -1.53
CA PHE A 75 -3.50 -4.74 -0.30
C PHE A 75 -2.62 -5.05 0.90
N ARG A 76 -2.58 -4.11 1.84
CA ARG A 76 -1.78 -4.16 3.05
C ARG A 76 -2.25 -5.26 4.00
N GLY A 77 -3.55 -5.57 4.05
CA GLY A 77 -4.09 -6.67 4.85
C GLY A 77 -3.50 -8.04 4.46
N PRO A 78 -3.65 -8.50 3.21
CA PRO A 78 -2.96 -9.68 2.67
C PRO A 78 -1.44 -9.64 2.90
N MET A 79 -0.79 -8.50 2.70
CA MET A 79 0.63 -8.31 2.97
C MET A 79 1.00 -8.60 4.43
N THR A 80 0.30 -7.97 5.37
CA THR A 80 0.53 -8.17 6.80
C THR A 80 0.32 -9.64 7.18
N ARG A 81 -0.75 -10.29 6.70
CA ARG A 81 -0.98 -11.72 6.96
C ARG A 81 0.14 -12.62 6.42
N PHE A 82 0.65 -12.34 5.23
CA PHE A 82 1.79 -13.07 4.67
C PHE A 82 3.03 -12.91 5.55
N LEU A 83 3.33 -11.67 5.96
CA LEU A 83 4.51 -11.37 6.76
C LEU A 83 4.41 -11.96 8.16
N ASP A 84 3.25 -11.86 8.81
CA ASP A 84 3.01 -12.44 10.13
C ASP A 84 3.15 -13.97 10.12
N LYS A 85 2.70 -14.62 9.04
CA LYS A 85 2.84 -16.07 8.85
C LYS A 85 4.29 -16.51 8.68
N HIS A 86 5.10 -15.77 7.91
CA HIS A 86 6.41 -16.25 7.46
C HIS A 86 7.61 -15.64 8.20
N ALA A 87 7.48 -14.43 8.75
CA ALA A 87 8.58 -13.75 9.42
C ALA A 87 9.14 -14.50 10.64
N PRO A 88 8.34 -15.14 11.51
CA PRO A 88 8.88 -15.93 12.63
C PRO A 88 9.82 -17.05 12.16
N THR A 89 9.43 -17.80 11.12
CA THR A 89 10.26 -18.87 10.54
C THR A 89 11.53 -18.32 9.90
N PHE A 90 11.43 -17.17 9.21
CA PHE A 90 12.58 -16.48 8.64
C PHE A 90 13.61 -16.11 9.72
N HIS A 91 13.19 -15.43 10.80
CA HIS A 91 14.08 -15.07 11.90
C HIS A 91 14.72 -16.29 12.55
N ALA A 92 13.95 -17.35 12.81
CA ALA A 92 14.48 -18.60 13.38
C ALA A 92 15.54 -19.27 12.48
N ARG A 93 15.45 -19.12 11.15
CA ARG A 93 16.48 -19.63 10.21
C ARG A 93 17.71 -18.72 10.17
N VAL A 94 17.52 -17.41 10.20
CA VAL A 94 18.63 -16.44 10.20
C VAL A 94 19.45 -16.56 11.50
N SER A 95 18.80 -16.56 12.68
CA SER A 95 19.50 -16.67 13.97
C SER A 95 20.30 -17.97 14.10
N ARG A 96 19.79 -19.09 13.56
CA ARG A 96 20.52 -20.37 13.53
C ARG A 96 21.76 -20.34 12.63
N ARG A 97 21.72 -19.57 11.55
CA ARG A 97 22.85 -19.42 10.62
C ARG A 97 23.89 -18.42 11.14
N SER A 98 23.49 -17.47 11.99
CA SER A 98 24.34 -16.40 12.53
C SER A 98 25.04 -16.74 13.85
N GLY A 99 24.67 -17.81 14.56
CA GLY A 99 25.48 -18.36 15.66
C GLY A 99 25.87 -17.37 16.77
N SER A 100 24.97 -16.48 17.20
CA SER A 100 24.93 -15.75 18.51
C SER A 100 24.10 -14.47 18.38
N ALA A 101 22.80 -14.55 18.64
CA ALA A 101 21.97 -13.38 18.95
C ALA A 101 20.79 -13.85 19.81
N THR A 102 20.59 -13.18 20.95
CA THR A 102 19.60 -13.51 21.97
C THR A 102 18.15 -13.41 21.44
N PRO A 103 17.22 -14.27 21.91
CA PRO A 103 15.83 -14.29 21.43
C PRO A 103 15.01 -13.03 21.72
N ASP A 104 15.52 -12.13 22.58
CA ASP A 104 14.78 -10.98 23.11
C ASP A 104 14.58 -9.84 22.09
N ASP A 105 15.45 -9.72 21.08
CA ASP A 105 15.28 -8.72 20.00
C ASP A 105 14.19 -9.12 18.99
N ALA A 106 13.86 -10.41 18.89
CA ALA A 106 12.95 -10.92 17.86
C ALA A 106 11.48 -10.58 18.12
N ALA A 107 11.10 -10.33 19.39
CA ALA A 107 9.74 -10.03 19.83
C ALA A 107 9.49 -8.52 19.98
N ASP A 108 10.46 -7.73 20.48
CA ASP A 108 10.33 -6.27 20.62
C ASP A 108 10.29 -5.55 19.26
N ILE A 109 10.90 -6.16 18.23
CA ILE A 109 10.86 -5.69 16.83
C ILE A 109 9.50 -5.98 16.18
N ILE A 110 8.75 -7.02 16.59
CA ILE A 110 7.34 -7.23 16.15
C ILE A 110 6.48 -6.04 16.59
N GLY A 111 6.76 -5.48 17.78
CA GLY A 111 6.04 -4.36 18.40
C GLY A 111 6.14 -3.01 17.67
N ARG A 112 7.04 -2.85 16.70
CA ARG A 112 7.16 -1.64 15.84
C ARG A 112 6.98 -1.94 14.33
N ARG A 113 6.59 -3.17 13.97
CA ARG A 113 7.07 -3.83 12.74
C ARG A 113 6.44 -3.44 11.41
N TRP A 114 5.37 -2.66 11.37
CA TRP A 114 4.75 -2.23 10.10
C TRP A 114 4.26 -0.77 10.10
N SER A 115 4.70 0.05 11.07
CA SER A 115 4.50 1.51 11.06
C SER A 115 5.36 2.22 10.02
#